data_AF-A0A0G1VYQ5-F1
#
_entry.id   AF-A0A0G1VYQ5-F1
#
_cell.length_a   1.000
_cell.length_b   1.000
_cell.length_c   1.000
_cell.angle_alpha   90.00
_cell.angle_beta   90.00
_cell.angle_gamma   90.00
#
_symmetry.space_group_name_H-M   'P 1'
#
loop_
_entity.id
_entity.type
_entity.pdbx_description
1 polymer ?
#
loop_
_entity_poly.entity_id
_entity_poly.type
_entity_poly.pdbx_seq_one_letter_code
_entity_poly.pdbx_strand_id
1 'polypeptide(L)'
;MAKKNEEVIELWVTWQKVAAVALLLGLFWYRTNSWPVVAVVNGVPVTRFELNQLMYEKVGQDAIEDLLTDKIINQEIISRRIKVTDGEVADKLKNLKQQIGSEEGYQQALAIQGMTEAQLLGRIKLQLALEKMVDPSTDSAKLQQAVGDLVQSWREKAIVWRVTSGQK
;
A
#
# COMPACT_ATOMS: atom_id res chain seq x y z
N MET A 1 -31.49 -53.34 0.93
CA MET A 1 -32.01 -51.97 0.76
C MET A 1 -31.21 -50.90 1.50
N ALA A 2 -30.47 -51.22 2.58
CA ALA A 2 -29.67 -50.24 3.34
C ALA A 2 -28.47 -49.63 2.57
N LYS A 3 -27.66 -50.44 1.87
CA LYS A 3 -26.46 -49.96 1.15
C LYS A 3 -26.73 -48.88 0.10
N LYS A 4 -27.87 -48.96 -0.61
CA LYS A 4 -28.24 -47.98 -1.64
C LYS A 4 -28.54 -46.60 -1.04
N ASN A 5 -29.00 -46.54 0.21
CA ASN A 5 -29.27 -45.27 0.87
C ASN A 5 -27.99 -44.62 1.42
N GLU A 6 -27.00 -45.42 1.84
CA GLU A 6 -25.68 -44.90 2.26
C GLU A 6 -24.92 -44.25 1.10
N GLU A 7 -24.91 -44.88 -0.08
CA GLU A 7 -24.29 -44.30 -1.30
C GLU A 7 -24.95 -42.98 -1.73
N VAL A 8 -26.28 -42.88 -1.62
CA VAL A 8 -27.00 -41.65 -1.94
C VAL A 8 -26.67 -40.53 -0.95
N ILE A 9 -26.50 -40.86 0.34
CA ILE A 9 -26.13 -39.88 1.38
C ILE A 9 -24.69 -39.37 1.15
N GLU A 10 -23.75 -40.26 0.83
CA GLU A 10 -22.36 -39.91 0.48
C GLU A 10 -22.30 -38.93 -0.71
N LEU A 11 -23.13 -39.15 -1.74
CA LEU A 11 -23.23 -38.24 -2.88
C LEU A 11 -23.74 -36.86 -2.46
N TRP A 12 -24.80 -36.78 -1.66
CA TRP A 12 -25.33 -35.50 -1.17
C TRP A 12 -24.34 -34.72 -0.30
N VAL A 13 -23.61 -35.41 0.58
CA VAL A 13 -22.55 -34.80 1.40
C VAL A 13 -21.41 -34.28 0.52
N THR A 14 -21.05 -35.01 -0.53
CA THR A 14 -20.01 -34.59 -1.48
C THR A 14 -20.44 -33.33 -2.25
N TRP A 15 -21.69 -33.27 -2.72
CA TRP A 15 -22.24 -32.08 -3.37
C TRP A 15 -22.34 -30.88 -2.43
N GLN A 16 -22.68 -31.09 -1.15
CA GLN A 16 -22.64 -30.01 -0.15
C GLN A 16 -21.23 -29.46 0.06
N LYS A 17 -20.20 -30.33 0.11
CA LYS A 17 -18.81 -29.88 0.21
C LYS A 17 -18.37 -29.09 -1.03
N VAL A 18 -18.71 -29.56 -2.23
CA VAL A 18 -18.42 -28.85 -3.49
C VAL A 18 -19.12 -27.49 -3.51
N ALA A 19 -20.40 -27.44 -3.12
CA ALA A 19 -21.14 -26.18 -3.02
C ALA A 19 -20.52 -25.22 -2.00
N ALA A 20 -20.11 -25.71 -0.82
CA ALA A 20 -19.44 -24.91 0.19
C ALA A 20 -18.10 -24.35 -0.31
N VAL A 21 -17.30 -25.16 -1.02
CA VAL A 21 -16.04 -24.71 -1.62
C VAL A 21 -16.29 -23.66 -2.70
N ALA A 22 -17.29 -23.85 -3.58
CA ALA A 22 -17.65 -22.87 -4.59
C ALA A 22 -18.12 -21.54 -3.96
N LEU A 23 -18.88 -21.61 -2.86
CA LEU A 23 -19.35 -20.44 -2.11
C LEU A 23 -18.19 -19.69 -1.45
N LEU A 24 -17.22 -20.41 -0.87
CA LEU A 24 -16.00 -19.83 -0.31
C LEU A 24 -15.13 -19.17 -1.39
N LEU A 25 -15.00 -19.79 -2.57
CA LEU A 25 -14.27 -19.20 -3.70
C LEU A 25 -14.98 -17.94 -4.24
N GLY A 26 -16.31 -17.99 -4.35
CA GLY A 26 -17.12 -16.83 -4.74
C GLY A 26 -17.00 -15.68 -3.74
N LEU A 27 -17.08 -15.96 -2.43
CA LEU A 27 -16.90 -14.98 -1.37
C LEU A 27 -15.46 -14.43 -1.33
N PHE A 28 -14.46 -15.29 -1.58
CA PHE A 28 -13.07 -14.90 -1.69
C PHE A 28 -12.87 -13.91 -2.85
N TRP A 29 -13.39 -14.21 -4.04
CA TRP A 29 -13.32 -13.32 -5.20
C TRP A 29 -14.12 -12.03 -5.01
N TYR A 30 -15.29 -12.09 -4.39
CA TYR A 30 -16.08 -10.89 -4.03
C TYR A 30 -15.31 -9.99 -3.05
N ARG A 31 -14.69 -10.58 -2.02
CA ARG A 31 -13.96 -9.81 -0.99
C ARG A 31 -12.62 -9.28 -1.47
N THR A 32 -11.90 -10.02 -2.31
CA THR A 32 -10.56 -9.63 -2.78
C THR A 32 -10.59 -8.88 -4.10
N ASN A 33 -11.78 -8.70 -4.70
CA ASN A 33 -11.98 -8.11 -6.01
C ASN A 33 -10.96 -8.64 -7.04
N SER A 34 -10.65 -9.94 -7.00
CA SER A 34 -9.52 -10.58 -7.72
C SER A 34 -9.95 -11.27 -9.02
N TRP A 35 -11.12 -10.91 -9.53
CA TRP A 35 -11.72 -11.43 -10.75
C TRP A 35 -10.79 -11.31 -11.99
N PRO A 36 -10.47 -12.41 -12.70
CA PRO A 36 -9.38 -12.47 -13.70
C PRO A 36 -9.66 -11.72 -15.01
N VAL A 37 -10.92 -11.41 -15.34
CA VAL A 37 -11.30 -10.72 -16.59
C VAL A 37 -11.86 -9.34 -16.29
N VAL A 38 -11.15 -8.28 -16.66
CA VAL A 38 -11.55 -6.90 -16.31
C VAL A 38 -12.57 -6.31 -17.29
N ALA A 39 -12.55 -6.74 -18.56
CA ALA A 39 -13.47 -6.30 -19.59
C ALA A 39 -13.55 -7.34 -20.73
N VAL A 40 -14.55 -7.24 -21.60
CA VAL A 40 -14.62 -8.02 -22.85
C VAL A 40 -14.91 -7.05 -24.00
N VAL A 41 -14.12 -7.10 -25.07
CA VAL A 41 -14.28 -6.27 -26.26
C VAL A 41 -14.48 -7.20 -27.46
N ASN A 42 -15.64 -7.14 -28.12
CA ASN A 42 -15.98 -7.98 -29.28
C ASN A 42 -15.77 -9.49 -29.05
N GLY A 43 -16.06 -9.98 -27.85
CA GLY A 43 -15.85 -11.39 -27.48
C GLY A 43 -14.42 -11.74 -27.07
N VAL A 44 -13.47 -10.80 -27.14
CA VAL A 44 -12.11 -10.98 -26.64
C VAL A 44 -12.02 -10.47 -25.20
N PRO A 45 -11.73 -11.33 -24.21
CA PRO A 45 -11.56 -10.90 -22.82
C PRO A 45 -10.25 -10.13 -22.65
N VAL A 46 -10.32 -9.00 -21.96
CA VAL A 46 -9.17 -8.28 -21.42
C VAL A 46 -8.92 -8.83 -20.01
N THR A 47 -7.75 -9.42 -19.81
CA THR A 47 -7.37 -10.05 -18.55
C THR A 47 -6.78 -9.02 -17.59
N ARG A 48 -6.89 -9.29 -16.29
CA ARG A 48 -6.15 -8.52 -15.27
C ARG A 48 -4.66 -8.55 -15.50
N PHE A 49 -4.13 -9.65 -16.03
CA PHE A 49 -2.70 -9.79 -16.26
C PHE A 49 -2.21 -8.76 -17.27
N GLU A 50 -2.91 -8.62 -18.40
CA GLU A 50 -2.61 -7.61 -19.42
C GLU A 50 -2.74 -6.19 -18.85
N LEU A 51 -3.78 -5.92 -18.05
CA LEU A 51 -3.93 -4.64 -17.37
C LEU A 51 -2.76 -4.36 -16.40
N ASN A 52 -2.42 -5.33 -15.56
CA ASN A 52 -1.33 -5.19 -14.58
C ASN A 52 0.02 -5.00 -15.26
N GLN A 53 0.27 -5.72 -16.38
CA GLN A 53 1.49 -5.56 -17.17
C GLN A 53 1.55 -4.15 -17.76
N LEU A 54 0.47 -3.66 -18.35
CA LEU A 54 0.41 -2.30 -18.88
C LEU A 54 0.60 -1.24 -17.79
N MET A 55 -0.01 -1.42 -16.62
CA MET A 55 0.20 -0.54 -15.47
C MET A 55 1.66 -0.59 -15.00
N TYR A 56 2.26 -1.78 -14.96
CA TYR A 56 3.66 -1.93 -14.56
C TYR A 56 4.60 -1.21 -15.53
N GLU A 57 4.36 -1.34 -16.84
CA GLU A 57 5.12 -0.65 -17.88
C GLU A 57 4.96 0.87 -17.82
N LYS A 58 3.76 1.37 -17.50
CA LYS A 58 3.48 2.82 -17.48
C LYS A 58 3.89 3.52 -16.17
N VAL A 59 3.69 2.88 -15.03
CA VAL A 59 3.87 3.51 -13.70
C VAL A 59 4.53 2.60 -12.67
N GLY A 60 4.72 1.31 -12.98
CA GLY A 60 5.24 0.34 -12.02
C GLY A 60 6.70 0.53 -11.67
N GLN A 61 7.52 1.04 -12.61
CA GLN A 61 8.93 1.33 -12.34
C GLN A 61 9.07 2.41 -11.28
N ASP A 62 8.41 3.56 -11.46
CA ASP A 62 8.43 4.65 -10.48
C ASP A 62 7.84 4.20 -9.14
N ALA A 63 6.72 3.47 -9.17
CA ALA A 63 6.10 2.95 -7.96
C ALA A 63 7.03 2.01 -7.16
N ILE A 64 7.87 1.21 -7.82
CA ILE A 64 8.83 0.34 -7.13
C ILE A 64 9.97 1.14 -6.51
N GLU A 65 10.42 2.20 -7.19
CA GLU A 65 11.49 3.06 -6.70
C GLU A 65 11.02 3.91 -5.50
N ASP A 66 9.76 4.36 -5.50
CA ASP A 66 9.11 5.00 -4.35
C ASP A 66 9.01 4.04 -3.16
N LEU A 67 8.50 2.82 -3.39
CA LEU A 67 8.38 1.80 -2.34
C LEU A 67 9.72 1.39 -1.74
N LEU A 68 10.77 1.33 -2.57
CA LEU A 68 12.12 1.05 -2.11
C LEU A 68 12.64 2.18 -1.22
N THR A 69 12.44 3.42 -1.66
CA THR A 69 12.84 4.62 -0.91
C THR A 69 12.15 4.65 0.46
N ASP A 70 10.83 4.42 0.49
CA ASP A 70 10.05 4.31 1.73
C ASP A 70 10.58 3.20 2.65
N LYS A 71 10.92 2.02 2.11
CA LYS A 71 11.48 0.92 2.90
C LYS A 71 12.83 1.28 3.51
N ILE A 72 13.72 1.90 2.74
CA ILE A 72 15.05 2.32 3.20
C ILE A 72 14.89 3.34 4.34
N ILE A 73 14.06 4.37 4.15
CA ILE A 73 13.79 5.39 5.17
C ILE A 73 13.28 4.76 6.46
N ASN A 74 12.26 3.90 6.36
CA ASN A 74 11.67 3.26 7.53
C ASN A 74 12.69 2.37 8.27
N GLN A 75 13.54 1.64 7.54
CA GLN A 75 14.60 0.84 8.15
C GLN A 75 15.62 1.70 8.90
N GLU A 76 15.99 2.87 8.36
CA GLU A 76 16.93 3.79 9.00
C GLU A 76 16.35 4.49 10.22
N ILE A 77 15.07 4.87 10.19
CA ILE A 77 14.32 5.38 11.36
C ILE A 77 14.36 4.36 12.50
N ILE A 78 14.09 3.09 12.19
CA ILE A 78 14.12 1.99 13.17
C ILE A 78 15.55 1.76 13.69
N SER A 79 16.53 1.70 12.80
CA SER A 79 17.95 1.47 13.12
C SER A 79 18.48 2.54 14.10
N ARG A 80 18.15 3.80 13.84
CA ARG A 80 18.54 4.96 14.67
C ARG A 80 17.66 5.15 15.91
N ARG A 81 16.66 4.29 16.11
CA ARG A 81 15.73 4.31 17.26
C ARG A 81 15.02 5.66 17.42
N ILE A 82 14.72 6.33 16.31
CA ILE A 82 14.01 7.61 16.33
C ILE A 82 12.59 7.35 16.82
N LYS A 83 12.21 8.02 17.91
CA LYS A 83 10.86 7.95 18.48
C LYS A 83 10.12 9.26 18.19
N VAL A 84 8.99 9.12 17.49
CA VAL A 84 7.98 10.17 17.36
C VAL A 84 6.84 9.80 18.31
N THR A 85 6.51 10.74 19.19
CA THR A 85 5.43 10.59 20.16
C THR A 85 4.09 10.98 19.55
N ASP A 86 2.99 10.43 20.08
CA ASP A 86 1.65 10.75 19.59
C ASP A 86 1.28 12.22 19.83
N GLY A 87 1.86 12.85 20.86
CA GLY A 87 1.71 14.28 21.13
C GLY A 87 2.26 15.15 20.00
N GLU A 88 3.47 14.84 19.50
CA GLU A 88 4.07 15.58 18.38
C GLU A 88 3.25 15.44 17.08
N VAL A 89 2.68 14.25 16.85
CA VAL A 89 1.80 13.99 15.71
C VAL A 89 0.50 14.80 15.85
N ALA A 90 -0.10 14.81 17.04
CA ALA A 90 -1.32 15.57 17.32
C ALA A 90 -1.11 17.08 17.16
N ASP A 91 0.03 17.60 17.62
CA ASP A 91 0.39 19.02 17.49
C ASP A 91 0.58 19.41 16.03
N LYS A 92 1.27 18.60 15.23
CA LYS A 92 1.44 18.85 13.78
C LYS A 92 0.10 18.77 13.04
N LEU A 93 -0.75 17.80 13.39
CA LEU A 93 -2.10 17.69 12.82
C LEU A 93 -2.95 18.92 13.16
N LYS A 94 -2.91 19.39 14.41
CA LYS A 94 -3.61 20.58 14.85
C LYS A 94 -3.16 21.81 14.06
N ASN A 95 -1.85 21.99 13.89
CA ASN A 95 -1.30 23.09 13.10
C ASN A 95 -1.75 23.02 11.63
N LEU A 96 -1.78 21.82 11.04
CA LEU A 96 -2.27 21.62 9.68
C LEU A 96 -3.76 21.98 9.54
N LYS A 97 -4.60 21.52 10.49
CA LYS A 97 -6.03 21.87 10.51
C LYS A 97 -6.25 23.38 10.69
N GLN A 98 -5.44 24.04 11.52
CA GLN A 98 -5.47 25.50 11.68
C GLN A 98 -5.10 26.25 10.40
N GLN A 99 -4.12 25.76 9.63
CA GLN A 99 -3.75 26.35 8.34
C GLN A 99 -4.86 26.23 7.30
N ILE A 100 -5.64 25.15 7.34
CA ILE A 100 -6.79 24.94 6.46
C ILE A 100 -8.00 25.79 6.90
N GLY A 101 -8.13 26.05 8.20
CA GLY A 101 -9.06 27.04 8.76
C GLY A 101 -10.51 26.55 8.97
N SER A 102 -10.87 25.35 8.48
CA SER A 102 -12.18 24.72 8.75
C SER A 102 -12.07 23.19 8.73
N GLU A 103 -12.92 22.52 9.52
CA GLU A 103 -12.99 21.05 9.52
C GLU A 103 -13.59 20.54 8.20
N GLU A 104 -14.58 21.25 7.63
CA GLU A 104 -15.13 20.93 6.31
C GLU A 104 -14.06 20.99 5.21
N GLY A 105 -13.22 22.03 5.22
CA GLY A 105 -12.10 22.16 4.29
C GLY A 105 -11.07 21.04 4.45
N TYR A 106 -10.81 20.59 5.68
CA TYR A 106 -9.91 19.47 5.95
C TYR A 106 -10.46 18.15 5.40
N GLN A 107 -11.73 17.84 5.67
CA GLN A 107 -12.37 16.63 5.16
C GLN A 107 -12.46 16.64 3.63
N GLN A 108 -12.73 17.81 3.02
CA GLN A 108 -12.71 17.96 1.57
C GLN A 108 -11.32 17.75 0.98
N ALA A 109 -10.28 18.29 1.62
CA ALA A 109 -8.88 18.09 1.20
C ALA A 109 -8.49 16.61 1.23
N LEU A 110 -8.86 15.87 2.28
CA LEU A 110 -8.67 14.43 2.38
C LEU A 110 -9.41 13.68 1.25
N ALA A 111 -10.66 14.05 0.99
CA ALA A 111 -11.47 13.43 -0.06
C ALA A 111 -10.91 13.66 -1.47
N ILE A 112 -10.45 14.89 -1.77
CA ILE A 112 -9.81 15.23 -3.06
C ILE A 112 -8.54 14.39 -3.27
N GLN A 113 -7.77 14.16 -2.22
CA GLN A 113 -6.55 13.34 -2.26
C GLN A 113 -6.83 11.83 -2.20
N GLY A 114 -8.10 11.42 -2.03
CA GLY A 114 -8.46 10.01 -1.86
C GLY A 114 -7.83 9.37 -0.61
N MET A 115 -7.58 10.16 0.43
CA MET A 115 -6.82 9.77 1.61
C MET A 115 -7.71 9.72 2.86
N THR A 116 -7.42 8.77 3.75
CA THR A 116 -8.02 8.70 5.09
C THR A 116 -7.17 9.45 6.11
N GLU A 117 -7.77 9.92 7.20
CA GLU A 117 -7.03 10.58 8.28
C GLU A 117 -5.92 9.67 8.87
N ALA A 118 -6.16 8.36 8.97
CA ALA A 118 -5.14 7.41 9.42
C ALA A 118 -3.90 7.38 8.50
N GLN A 119 -4.10 7.47 7.19
CA GLN A 119 -2.99 7.56 6.23
C GLN A 119 -2.24 8.90 6.37
N LEU A 120 -2.96 9.99 6.61
CA LEU A 120 -2.34 11.30 6.86
C LEU A 120 -1.50 11.29 8.15
N LEU A 121 -2.01 10.71 9.24
CA LEU A 121 -1.26 10.54 10.49
C LEU A 121 0.04 9.75 10.28
N GLY A 122 -0.01 8.71 9.45
CA GLY A 122 1.18 7.95 9.04
C GLY A 122 2.22 8.83 8.33
N ARG A 123 1.76 9.70 7.42
CA ARG A 123 2.65 10.65 6.71
C ARG A 123 3.24 11.70 7.65
N ILE A 124 2.45 12.25 8.56
CA ILE A 124 2.91 13.21 9.58
C ILE A 124 3.99 12.55 10.44
N LYS A 125 3.77 11.31 10.89
CA LYS A 125 4.74 10.58 11.70
C LYS A 125 6.05 10.35 10.96
N LEU A 126 5.98 9.96 9.69
CA LEU A 126 7.16 9.78 8.85
C LEU A 126 7.93 11.10 8.67
N GLN A 127 7.22 12.19 8.39
CA GLN A 127 7.81 13.53 8.26
C GLN A 127 8.51 13.98 9.54
N LEU A 128 7.86 13.83 10.71
CA LEU A 128 8.46 14.16 12.00
C LEU A 128 9.70 13.30 12.30
N ALA A 129 9.67 12.03 11.91
CA ALA A 129 10.83 11.16 12.08
C ALA A 129 12.01 11.63 11.21
N LEU A 130 11.74 12.01 9.95
CA LEU A 130 12.75 12.58 9.05
C LEU A 130 13.28 13.93 9.54
N GLU A 131 12.42 14.82 10.02
CA GLU A 131 12.80 16.10 10.63
C GLU A 131 13.76 15.89 11.81
N LYS A 132 13.55 14.85 12.63
CA LYS A 132 14.43 14.48 13.74
C LYS A 132 15.77 13.86 13.32
N MET A 133 15.88 13.39 12.08
CA MET A 133 17.10 12.76 11.55
C MET A 133 18.07 13.78 10.95
N VAL A 134 17.56 14.93 10.51
CA VAL A 134 18.37 16.03 10.04
C VAL A 134 18.93 16.79 11.25
N ASP A 135 20.20 17.17 11.19
CA ASP A 135 20.87 17.92 12.26
C ASP A 135 20.04 19.18 12.60
N PRO A 136 19.72 19.45 13.89
CA PRO A 136 18.96 20.64 14.32
C PRO A 136 19.55 21.98 13.86
N SER A 137 20.83 22.02 13.47
CA SER A 137 21.53 23.19 12.92
C SER A 137 21.31 23.40 11.41
N THR A 138 20.64 22.47 10.73
CA THR A 138 20.34 22.57 9.30
C THR A 138 19.23 23.57 9.09
N ASP A 139 19.53 24.62 8.32
CA ASP A 139 18.59 25.67 7.92
C ASP A 139 17.27 25.05 7.44
N SER A 140 16.13 25.47 7.99
CA SER A 140 14.81 24.91 7.63
C SER A 140 14.51 25.10 6.13
N ALA A 141 15.12 26.12 5.51
CA ALA A 141 15.12 26.37 4.07
C ALA A 141 15.84 25.28 3.25
N LYS A 142 16.76 24.53 3.84
CA LYS A 142 17.57 23.46 3.21
C LYS A 142 17.20 22.06 3.70
N LEU A 143 16.22 21.94 4.61
CA LEU A 143 15.80 20.67 5.18
C LEU A 143 15.40 19.66 4.08
N GLN A 144 14.66 20.10 3.06
CA GLN A 144 14.25 19.22 1.96
C GLN A 144 15.44 18.65 1.20
N GLN A 145 16.46 19.48 0.97
CA GLN A 145 17.69 19.05 0.31
C GLN A 145 18.48 18.09 1.20
N ALA A 146 18.63 18.41 2.49
CA ALA A 146 19.33 17.56 3.44
C ALA A 146 18.67 16.18 3.60
N VAL A 147 17.33 16.12 3.65
CA VAL A 147 16.58 14.85 3.63
C VAL A 147 16.85 14.09 2.32
N GLY A 148 16.81 14.78 1.17
CA GLY A 148 17.13 14.18 -0.12
C GLY A 148 18.52 13.54 -0.16
N ASP A 149 19.55 14.28 0.27
CA ASP A 149 20.93 13.82 0.30
C ASP A 149 21.13 12.63 1.27
N LEU A 150 20.47 12.69 2.44
CA LEU A 150 20.45 11.58 3.41
C LEU A 150 19.83 10.31 2.80
N VAL A 151 18.68 10.45 2.14
CA VAL A 151 17.99 9.33 1.48
C VAL A 151 18.86 8.72 0.38
N GLN A 152 19.54 9.54 -0.42
CA GLN A 152 20.48 9.04 -1.44
C GLN A 152 21.64 8.28 -0.80
N SER A 153 22.20 8.81 0.29
CA SER A 153 23.30 8.14 1.02
C SER A 153 22.90 6.77 1.57
N TRP A 154 21.63 6.58 1.95
CA TRP A 154 21.12 5.29 2.40
C TRP A 154 20.84 4.36 1.23
N ARG A 155 20.33 4.90 0.12
CA ARG A 155 20.14 4.14 -1.13
C ARG A 155 21.46 3.56 -1.64
N GLU A 156 22.56 4.31 -1.59
CA GLU A 156 23.89 3.81 -1.98
C GLU A 156 24.39 2.65 -1.10
N LYS A 157 24.02 2.66 0.18
CA LYS A 157 24.42 1.63 1.15
C LYS A 157 23.46 0.45 1.21
N ALA A 158 22.24 0.61 0.70
CA ALA A 158 21.21 -0.40 0.74
C ALA A 158 21.49 -1.53 -0.27
N ILE A 159 21.38 -2.78 0.19
CA ILE A 159 21.45 -3.95 -0.71
C ILE A 159 20.07 -4.15 -1.32
N VAL A 160 19.92 -3.80 -2.60
CA VAL A 160 18.67 -3.94 -3.35
C VAL A 160 18.76 -5.14 -4.27
N TRP A 161 18.04 -6.21 -3.93
CA TRP A 161 17.86 -7.35 -4.83
C TRP A 161 16.88 -6.97 -5.94
N ARG A 162 17.40 -6.57 -7.10
CA ARG A 162 16.58 -6.46 -8.31
C ARG A 162 16.40 -7.85 -8.89
N VAL A 163 15.18 -8.36 -8.86
CA VAL A 163 14.80 -9.48 -9.72
C VAL A 163 14.75 -8.90 -11.12
N THR A 164 15.88 -8.94 -11.83
CA THR A 164 15.90 -8.66 -13.26
C THR A 164 14.97 -9.67 -13.91
N SER A 165 13.76 -9.25 -14.29
CA SER A 165 13.02 -9.95 -15.32
C SER A 165 13.93 -9.91 -16.54
N GLY A 166 14.42 -11.08 -16.96
CA GLY A 166 15.31 -11.20 -18.09
C GLY A 166 14.69 -10.55 -19.32
N GLN A 167 15.20 -9.38 -19.68
CA GLN A 167 15.12 -8.86 -21.04
C GLN A 167 16.32 -9.45 -21.77
N LYS A 168 16.08 -10.58 -22.43
CA LYS A 168 16.69 -10.88 -23.74
C LYS A 168 15.66 -10.55 -24.79
#